data_AF-A0A971D3X1-F1
#
_entry.id   AF-A0A971D3X1-F1
#
_cell.length_a   1.000
_cell.length_b   1.000
_cell.length_c   1.000
_cell.angle_alpha   90.00
_cell.angle_beta   90.00
_cell.angle_gamma   90.00
#
_symmetry.space_group_name_H-M   'P 1'
#
loop_
_entity.id
_entity.type
_entity.pdbx_description
1 polymer ?
#
loop_
_entity_poly.entity_id
_entity_poly.type
_entity_poly.pdbx_seq_one_letter_code
_entity_poly.pdbx_strand_id
1 'polypeptide(L)'
;MAILHVRNVPPELYERLKHLAAEQHRSLSAEVIDILAQGVATRDRSALMNDVLESLAAVRTRGGPVPKGYAADLIRESRGDILDP
;
A
#
# COMPACT_ATOMS: atom_id res chain seq x y z
N MET A 1 -29.46 -3.38 6.14
CA MET A 1 -28.59 -3.82 5.04
C MET A 1 -28.61 -2.75 3.97
N ALA A 2 -27.45 -2.33 3.48
CA ALA A 2 -27.37 -1.40 2.35
C ALA A 2 -27.40 -2.18 1.03
N ILE A 3 -28.02 -1.61 0.00
CA ILE A 3 -28.07 -2.19 -1.35
C ILE A 3 -27.31 -1.23 -2.28
N LEU A 4 -26.28 -1.74 -2.94
CA LEU A 4 -25.54 -1.01 -3.97
C LEU A 4 -26.06 -1.43 -5.35
N HIS A 5 -26.61 -0.49 -6.10
CA HIS A 5 -27.05 -0.72 -7.46
C HIS A 5 -26.05 -0.10 -8.45
N VAL A 6 -25.36 -0.93 -9.23
CA VAL A 6 -24.41 -0.48 -10.26
C VAL A 6 -25.08 -0.55 -11.61
N ARG A 7 -25.13 0.57 -12.34
CA ARG A 7 -25.70 0.65 -13.70
C ARG A 7 -24.59 0.67 -14.74
N ASN A 8 -24.94 0.24 -15.95
CA ASN A 8 -24.04 0.27 -17.12
C ASN A 8 -22.75 -0.52 -16.91
N VAL A 9 -22.84 -1.68 -16.25
CA VAL A 9 -21.71 -2.61 -16.14
C VAL A 9 -21.41 -3.15 -17.55
N PRO A 10 -20.17 -2.98 -18.07
CA PRO A 10 -19.80 -3.56 -19.35
C PRO A 10 -20.06 -5.07 -19.34
N PRO A 11 -20.62 -5.64 -20.42
CA PRO A 11 -20.98 -7.06 -20.46
C PRO A 11 -19.77 -7.97 -20.20
N GLU A 12 -18.60 -7.59 -20.73
CA GLU A 12 -17.33 -8.30 -20.47
C GLU A 12 -16.95 -8.33 -18.99
N LEU A 13 -17.18 -7.23 -18.27
CA LEU A 13 -16.89 -7.17 -16.84
C LEU A 13 -17.85 -8.06 -16.05
N TYR A 14 -19.13 -8.06 -16.42
CA TYR A 14 -20.13 -8.92 -15.80
C TYR A 14 -19.80 -10.40 -15.97
N GLU A 15 -19.43 -10.83 -17.18
CA GLU A 15 -19.02 -12.22 -17.44
C GLU A 15 -17.75 -12.61 -16.67
N ARG A 16 -16.75 -11.72 -16.60
CA ARG A 16 -15.55 -11.96 -15.79
C ARG A 16 -15.88 -12.15 -14.30
N LEU A 17 -16.75 -11.31 -13.74
CA LEU A 17 -17.20 -11.46 -12.34
C LEU A 17 -17.92 -12.78 -12.11
N LYS A 18 -18.75 -13.21 -13.08
CA LYS A 18 -19.46 -14.49 -13.01
C LYS A 18 -18.52 -15.69 -13.09
N HIS A 19 -17.50 -15.62 -13.94
CA HIS A 19 -16.45 -16.64 -14.02
C HIS A 19 -15.68 -16.75 -12.70
N LEU A 20 -15.22 -15.63 -12.15
CA LEU A 20 -14.52 -15.60 -10.85
C LEU A 20 -15.38 -16.18 -9.73
N ALA A 21 -16.66 -15.83 -9.68
CA ALA A 21 -17.58 -16.37 -8.69
C ALA A 21 -17.74 -17.90 -8.82
N ALA A 22 -17.80 -18.43 -10.06
CA ALA A 22 -17.89 -19.86 -10.31
C ALA A 22 -16.60 -20.60 -9.91
N GLU A 23 -15.43 -20.04 -10.21
CA GLU A 23 -14.12 -20.58 -9.81
C GLU A 23 -13.96 -20.64 -8.28
N GLN A 24 -14.48 -19.63 -7.57
CA GLN A 24 -14.41 -19.56 -6.12
C GLN A 24 -15.58 -20.28 -5.42
N HIS A 25 -16.45 -20.96 -6.18
CA HIS A 25 -17.66 -21.64 -5.68
C HIS A 25 -18.57 -20.74 -4.82
N ARG A 26 -18.67 -19.45 -5.20
CA ARG A 26 -19.44 -18.42 -4.50
C ARG A 26 -20.58 -17.90 -5.35
N SER A 27 -21.54 -17.25 -4.70
CA SER A 27 -22.53 -16.46 -5.44
C SER A 27 -21.88 -15.21 -6.03
N LEU A 28 -22.42 -14.71 -7.14
CA LEU A 28 -21.93 -13.47 -7.76
C LEU A 28 -21.92 -12.30 -6.78
N SER A 29 -22.96 -12.16 -5.96
CA SER A 29 -23.04 -11.11 -4.96
C SER A 29 -21.95 -11.23 -3.90
N ALA A 30 -21.64 -12.45 -3.45
CA ALA A 30 -20.58 -12.68 -2.47
C ALA A 30 -19.19 -12.35 -3.06
N GLU A 31 -18.94 -12.75 -4.30
CA GLU A 31 -17.67 -12.44 -4.98
C GLU A 31 -17.51 -10.94 -5.22
N VAL A 32 -18.57 -10.25 -5.64
CA VAL A 32 -18.54 -8.79 -5.81
C VAL A 32 -18.27 -8.08 -4.50
N ILE A 33 -18.85 -8.53 -3.38
CA ILE A 33 -18.56 -7.95 -2.06
C ILE A 33 -17.08 -8.15 -1.69
N ASP A 34 -16.52 -9.33 -1.93
CA ASP A 34 -15.11 -9.62 -1.60
C ASP A 34 -14.16 -8.75 -2.44
N ILE A 35 -14.40 -8.66 -3.75
CA ILE A 35 -13.62 -7.80 -4.66
C ILE A 35 -13.71 -6.33 -4.23
N LEU A 36 -14.90 -5.85 -3.85
CA LEU A 36 -15.07 -4.48 -3.36
C LEU A 36 -14.31 -4.25 -2.04
N ALA A 37 -14.38 -5.18 -1.10
CA ALA A 37 -13.67 -5.10 0.18
C ALA A 37 -12.14 -5.06 -0.03
N GLN A 38 -11.62 -5.92 -0.90
CA GLN A 38 -10.21 -5.93 -1.29
C GLN A 38 -9.79 -4.64 -1.99
N GLY A 39 -10.64 -4.12 -2.87
CA GLY A 39 -10.41 -2.85 -3.57
C GLY A 39 -10.31 -1.65 -2.63
N VAL A 40 -11.16 -1.59 -1.61
CA VAL A 40 -11.11 -0.55 -0.56
C VAL A 40 -9.84 -0.70 0.27
N ALA A 41 -9.57 -1.90 0.81
CA ALA A 41 -8.39 -2.13 1.64
C ALA A 41 -7.07 -1.85 0.90
N THR A 42 -7.01 -2.14 -0.40
CA THR A 42 -5.84 -1.83 -1.23
C THR A 42 -5.66 -0.33 -1.42
N ARG A 43 -6.74 0.41 -1.68
CA ARG A 43 -6.70 1.88 -1.79
C ARG A 43 -6.28 2.53 -0.48
N ASP A 44 -6.80 2.06 0.65
CA ASP A 44 -6.43 2.56 1.98
C ASP A 44 -4.95 2.33 2.26
N ARG A 45 -4.43 1.14 1.93
CA ARG A 45 -3.00 0.83 2.07
C ARG A 45 -2.14 1.71 1.16
N SER A 46 -2.55 1.94 -0.09
CA SER A 46 -1.84 2.84 -0.99
C SER A 46 -1.86 4.29 -0.50
N ALA A 47 -2.99 4.75 0.05
CA ALA A 47 -3.10 6.08 0.65
C ALA A 47 -2.17 6.22 1.87
N LEU A 48 -2.15 5.23 2.77
CA LEU A 48 -1.24 5.20 3.92
C LEU A 48 0.24 5.19 3.48
N MET A 49 0.58 4.40 2.47
CA MET A 49 1.95 4.36 1.93
C MET A 49 2.35 5.72 1.37
N ASN A 50 1.45 6.37 0.62
CA ASN A 50 1.71 7.69 0.07
C ASN A 50 1.89 8.75 1.16
N ASP A 51 1.10 8.70 2.24
CA ASP A 51 1.23 9.59 3.39
C ASP A 51 2.56 9.39 4.14
N VAL A 52 3.01 8.14 4.29
CA VAL A 52 4.34 7.84 4.85
C VAL A 52 5.46 8.36 3.94
N LEU A 53 5.34 8.20 2.62
CA LEU A 53 6.33 8.72 1.68
C LEU A 53 6.36 10.25 1.66
N GLU A 54 5.21 10.90 1.75
CA GLU A 54 5.08 12.35 1.82
C GLU A 54 5.65 12.90 3.13
N SER A 55 5.36 12.27 4.26
CA SER A 55 5.94 12.64 5.55
C SER A 55 7.47 12.47 5.57
N LEU A 56 8.01 11.40 4.97
CA LEU A 56 9.45 11.21 4.84
C LEU A 56 10.10 12.24 3.90
N ALA A 57 9.45 12.55 2.77
CA ALA A 57 9.90 13.61 1.87
C ALA A 57 9.94 14.98 2.58
N ALA A 58 8.93 15.29 3.41
CA ALA A 58 8.87 16.50 4.20
C ALA A 58 9.92 16.56 5.33
N VAL A 59 10.42 15.42 5.80
CA VAL A 59 11.56 15.37 6.74
C VAL A 59 12.88 15.58 5.99
N ARG A 60 13.04 14.98 4.80
CA ARG A 60 14.24 15.15 3.96
C ARG A 60 14.42 16.57 3.44
N THR A 61 13.35 17.33 3.19
CA THR A 61 13.47 18.74 2.81
C THR A 61 13.82 19.65 3.99
N ARG A 62 13.51 19.24 5.23
CA ARG A 62 13.91 19.94 6.45
C ARG A 62 15.33 19.60 6.91
N GLY A 63 15.78 18.38 6.65
CA GLY A 63 17.18 17.99 6.84
C GLY A 63 18.03 18.58 5.71
N GLY A 64 18.81 19.62 6.02
CA GLY A 64 19.76 20.22 5.09
C GLY A 64 20.74 19.20 4.49
N PRO A 65 21.52 19.60 3.47
CA PRO A 65 22.41 18.69 2.75
C PRO A 65 23.35 17.96 3.72
N VAL A 66 23.33 16.62 3.67
CA VAL A 66 24.18 15.77 4.48
C VAL A 66 25.64 16.04 4.11
N PRO A 67 26.50 16.44 5.07
CA PRO A 67 27.89 16.74 4.79
C PRO A 67 28.62 15.53 4.15
N LYS A 68 29.51 15.81 3.20
CA LYS A 68 30.33 14.78 2.56
C LYS A 68 31.20 14.11 3.64
N GLY A 69 31.12 12.78 3.76
CA GLY A 69 31.85 12.01 4.79
C GLY A 69 31.03 11.63 6.02
N TYR A 70 29.85 12.23 6.23
CA TYR A 70 29.02 12.00 7.42
C TYR A 70 28.64 10.51 7.63
N ALA A 71 28.36 9.78 6.55
CA ALA A 71 28.09 8.35 6.61
C ALA A 71 29.33 7.52 7.05
N ALA A 72 30.53 7.92 6.64
CA ALA A 72 31.76 7.25 7.05
C ALA A 72 32.10 7.54 8.52
N ASP A 73 31.82 8.75 9.00
CA ASP A 73 31.99 9.12 10.40
C ASP A 73 31.05 8.33 11.32
N LEU A 74 29.77 8.20 10.97
CA LEU A 74 28.80 7.37 11.71
C LEU A 74 29.20 5.89 11.77
N ILE A 75 29.72 5.35 10.65
CA ILE A 75 30.20 3.96 10.60
C ILE A 75 31.45 3.78 11.46
N ARG A 76 32.32 4.80 11.53
CA ARG A 76 33.52 4.77 12.37
C ARG A 76 33.16 4.85 13.85
N GLU A 77 32.22 5.71 14.22
CA GLU A 77 31.72 5.88 15.59
C GLU A 77 31.05 4.60 16.11
N SER A 78 30.14 4.00 15.32
CA SER A 78 29.51 2.71 15.67
C SER A 78 30.51 1.53 15.78
N ARG A 79 31.69 1.63 15.16
CA ARG A 79 32.77 0.63 15.28
C ARG A 79 33.77 0.96 16.39
N GLY A 80 33.86 2.22 16.82
CA GLY A 80 34.72 2.66 17.93
C GLY A 80 34.22 2.13 19.28
N ASP A 81 32.91 2.09 19.48
CA ASP A 81 32.28 1.61 20.73
C ASP A 81 32.42 0.10 20.97
N ILE A 82 32.91 -0.67 19.98
CA ILE A 82 33.14 -2.13 20.11
C ILE A 82 34.55 -2.44 20.65
N LEU A 83 35.42 -1.41 20.81
CA LEU A 83 36.84 -1.59 21.15
C LEU A 83 37.28 -0.96 22.49
N ASP A 84 36.36 -0.58 23.38
CA ASP A 84 36.70 -0.30 24.78
C ASP A 84 36.25 -1.47 25.69
N PRO A 85 37.18 -2.26 26.28
CA PRO A 85 36.90 -3.25 27.31
C PRO A 85 36.69 -2.65 28.71
#